data_AF-A0A498GCF5-F1
#
_entry.id   AF-A0A498GCF5-F1
#
_cell.length_a   1.000
_cell.length_b   1.000
_cell.length_c   1.000
_cell.angle_alpha   90.00
_cell.angle_beta   90.00
_cell.angle_gamma   90.00
#
_symmetry.space_group_name_H-M   'P 1'
#
loop_
_entity.id
_entity.type
_entity.pdbx_description
1 polymer ?
#
loop_
_entity_poly.entity_id
_entity_poly.type
_entity_poly.pdbx_seq_one_letter_code
_entity_poly.pdbx_strand_id
1 'polypeptide(L)'
;MSFYATVAGYIQYRSQTFLDATLDKLRYGGWLDTENRWRTDGRPGEDAPSSSVDLENLLLVVPSDLYRNLARISTSLFVGATDGVLVISSVDGCFDAWVERPLPAAAAPDPTTDAITSIEAVDLEAFAREYDLGVQRFEASTPGEYAAWQKQVLRVFHREFDPELPSNLTGPDFE
;
A
#
# COMPACT_ATOMS: atom_id res chain seq x y z
N MET A 1 -14.01 -9.68 11.69
CA MET A 1 -13.71 -10.18 10.33
C MET A 1 -12.33 -9.66 9.91
N SER A 2 -11.45 -10.56 9.47
CA SER A 2 -10.13 -10.19 8.92
C SER A 2 -10.28 -9.76 7.48
N PHE A 3 -9.43 -8.85 7.06
CA PHE A 3 -9.42 -8.27 5.73
C PHE A 3 -8.00 -8.32 5.18
N TYR A 4 -7.79 -8.78 3.95
CA TYR A 4 -6.46 -8.93 3.36
C TYR A 4 -6.38 -8.12 2.08
N ALA A 5 -5.32 -7.33 1.95
CA ALA A 5 -5.07 -6.52 0.77
C ALA A 5 -3.59 -6.53 0.45
N THR A 6 -3.25 -6.52 -0.83
CA THR A 6 -1.90 -6.18 -1.26
C THR A 6 -1.77 -4.67 -1.14
N VAL A 7 -0.72 -4.22 -0.45
CA VAL A 7 -0.42 -2.80 -0.24
C VAL A 7 1.01 -2.57 -0.67
N ALA A 8 1.24 -1.50 -1.42
CA ALA A 8 2.56 -1.05 -1.81
C ALA A 8 2.62 0.48 -1.76
N GLY A 9 3.80 1.04 -1.50
CA GLY A 9 3.99 2.47 -1.69
C GLY A 9 5.00 3.11 -0.74
N TYR A 10 4.87 4.42 -0.57
CA TYR A 10 5.70 5.18 0.35
C TYR A 10 4.95 6.38 0.92
N ILE A 11 5.40 6.89 2.06
CA ILE A 11 4.89 8.11 2.69
C ILE A 11 6.06 8.90 3.23
N GLN A 12 6.16 10.17 2.83
CA GLN A 12 7.14 11.12 3.35
C GLN A 12 6.49 12.06 4.36
N TYR A 13 7.14 12.29 5.50
CA TYR A 13 6.60 13.06 6.61
C TYR A 13 7.30 14.41 6.77
N ARG A 14 6.53 15.41 7.23
CA ARG A 14 7.05 16.76 7.54
C ARG A 14 8.01 16.81 8.73
N SER A 15 7.93 15.84 9.65
CA SER A 15 8.76 15.81 10.85
C SER A 15 8.90 14.40 11.42
N GLN A 16 9.99 14.19 12.17
CA GLN A 16 10.26 12.95 12.89
C GLN A 16 9.10 12.53 13.79
N THR A 17 8.45 13.48 14.46
CA THR A 17 7.31 13.19 15.35
C THR A 17 6.15 12.48 14.64
N PHE A 18 5.83 12.85 13.39
CA PHE A 18 4.77 12.20 12.63
C PHE A 18 5.19 10.83 12.09
N LEU A 19 6.46 10.69 11.69
CA LEU A 19 7.02 9.40 11.32
C LEU A 19 6.99 8.44 12.52
N ASP A 20 7.50 8.86 13.68
CA ASP A 20 7.52 8.06 14.92
C ASP A 20 6.12 7.61 15.32
N ALA A 21 5.14 8.54 15.30
CA ALA A 21 3.75 8.21 15.61
C ALA A 21 3.16 7.17 14.64
N THR A 22 3.57 7.23 13.37
CA THR A 22 3.16 6.23 12.37
C THR A 22 3.84 4.88 12.63
N LEU A 23 5.14 4.86 12.91
CA LEU A 23 5.87 3.64 13.24
C LEU A 23 5.28 2.97 14.49
N ASP A 24 4.94 3.73 15.53
CA ASP A 24 4.30 3.21 16.74
C ASP A 24 2.93 2.62 16.44
N LYS A 25 2.12 3.30 15.61
CA LYS A 25 0.83 2.76 15.15
C LYS A 25 1.02 1.43 14.39
N LEU A 26 2.03 1.35 13.52
CA LEU A 26 2.30 0.16 12.72
C LEU A 26 2.81 -1.01 13.58
N ARG A 27 3.69 -0.74 14.55
CA ARG A 27 4.15 -1.73 15.54
C ARG A 27 3.01 -2.21 16.42
N TYR A 28 2.16 -1.31 16.91
CA TYR A 28 0.99 -1.66 17.73
C TYR A 28 0.01 -2.56 16.98
N GLY A 29 -0.20 -2.29 15.69
CA GLY A 29 -1.02 -3.14 14.84
C GLY A 29 -0.35 -4.44 14.37
N GLY A 30 0.94 -4.63 14.68
CA GLY A 30 1.68 -5.85 14.38
C GLY A 30 2.22 -5.95 12.96
N TRP A 31 2.21 -4.86 12.18
CA TRP A 31 2.75 -4.82 10.81
C TRP A 31 4.24 -4.51 10.76
N LEU A 32 4.79 -3.91 11.82
CA LEU A 32 6.24 -3.75 12.01
C LEU A 32 6.70 -4.51 13.24
N ASP A 33 7.93 -5.04 13.19
CA ASP A 33 8.64 -5.50 14.38
C ASP A 33 9.36 -4.35 15.11
N THR A 34 10.09 -4.67 16.17
CA THR A 34 10.85 -3.70 16.98
C THR A 34 12.03 -3.09 16.23
N GLU A 35 12.45 -3.69 15.12
CA GLU A 35 13.54 -3.25 14.26
C GLU A 35 13.01 -2.52 13.00
N ASN A 36 11.72 -2.17 12.98
CA ASN A 36 11.02 -1.57 11.83
C ASN A 36 10.95 -2.45 10.59
N ARG A 37 11.06 -3.77 10.70
CA ARG A 37 10.85 -4.67 9.56
C ARG A 37 9.38 -5.01 9.39
N TRP A 38 8.92 -5.04 8.14
CA TRP A 38 7.54 -5.43 7.83
C TRP A 38 7.27 -6.89 8.15
N ARG A 39 6.09 -7.12 8.72
CA ARG A 39 5.48 -8.43 8.92
C ARG A 39 4.35 -8.56 7.91
N THR A 40 4.48 -9.49 7.00
CA THR A 40 3.53 -9.72 5.90
C THR A 40 2.86 -11.09 6.08
N ASP A 41 1.64 -11.22 5.56
CA ASP A 41 0.93 -12.52 5.51
C ASP A 41 1.22 -13.27 4.20
N GLY A 42 2.06 -12.69 3.33
CA GLY A 42 2.54 -13.29 2.09
C GLY A 42 3.48 -14.47 2.33
N ARG A 43 3.74 -15.24 1.27
CA ARG A 43 4.87 -16.18 1.29
C ARG A 43 6.15 -15.35 1.29
N PRO A 44 7.17 -15.66 2.12
CA PRO A 44 8.44 -14.94 2.08
C PRO A 44 9.02 -15.04 0.67
N GLY A 45 9.03 -13.93 -0.05
CA GLY A 45 9.82 -13.72 -1.27
C GLY A 45 11.21 -13.23 -0.86
N GLU A 46 12.23 -13.59 -1.62
CA GLU A 46 13.66 -13.44 -1.27
C GLU A 46 14.17 -11.99 -1.19
N ASP A 47 13.38 -10.96 -1.48
CA ASP A 47 13.87 -9.57 -1.60
C ASP A 47 13.02 -8.58 -0.80
N ALA A 48 12.75 -8.85 0.49
CA ALA A 48 12.19 -7.82 1.36
C ALA A 48 13.32 -6.81 1.69
N PRO A 49 13.25 -5.53 1.26
CA PRO A 49 14.33 -4.58 1.46
C PRO A 49 14.69 -4.44 2.94
N SER A 50 16.00 -4.36 3.20
CA SER A 50 16.64 -4.46 4.53
C SER A 50 16.23 -3.36 5.51
N SER A 51 15.77 -2.21 5.01
CA SER A 51 15.12 -1.17 5.81
C SER A 51 13.90 -0.66 5.08
N SER A 52 12.78 -0.52 5.77
CA SER A 52 11.57 0.10 5.23
C SER A 52 11.36 1.53 5.73
N VAL A 53 12.34 2.05 6.47
CA VAL A 53 12.29 3.37 7.07
C VAL A 53 13.61 4.07 6.79
N ASP A 54 13.52 5.22 6.15
CA ASP A 54 14.64 6.14 6.00
C ASP A 54 14.38 7.34 6.92
N LEU A 55 15.10 7.36 8.04
CA LEU A 55 14.97 8.39 9.07
C LEU A 55 15.56 9.73 8.62
N GLU A 56 16.55 9.73 7.71
CA GLU A 56 17.17 10.96 7.22
C GLU A 56 16.21 11.73 6.32
N ASN A 57 15.47 11.01 5.47
CA ASN A 57 14.49 11.58 4.55
C ASN A 57 13.06 11.59 5.09
N LEU A 58 12.86 11.17 6.34
CA LEU A 58 11.56 11.06 7.01
C LEU A 58 10.55 10.24 6.20
N LEU A 59 10.99 9.09 5.71
CA LEU A 59 10.26 8.28 4.74
C LEU A 59 9.94 6.89 5.30
N LEU A 60 8.69 6.48 5.12
CA LEU A 60 8.23 5.10 5.29
C LEU A 60 8.00 4.49 3.91
N VAL A 61 8.62 3.34 3.65
CA VAL A 61 8.36 2.50 2.49
C VAL A 61 7.49 1.33 2.89
N VAL A 62 6.41 1.08 2.16
CA VAL A 62 5.55 -0.09 2.29
C VAL A 62 5.87 -1.04 1.13
N PRO A 63 6.59 -2.15 1.36
CA PRO A 63 6.90 -3.09 0.29
C PRO A 63 5.61 -3.73 -0.24
N SER A 64 5.58 -4.02 -1.54
CA SER A 64 4.44 -4.68 -2.17
C SER A 64 4.27 -6.09 -1.62
N ASP A 65 3.35 -6.28 -0.67
CA ASP A 65 3.01 -7.59 -0.14
C ASP A 65 1.56 -7.62 0.39
N LEU A 66 1.10 -8.82 0.77
CA LEU A 66 -0.20 -9.07 1.36
C LEU A 66 -0.17 -8.73 2.85
N TYR A 67 -1.04 -7.80 3.26
CA TYR A 67 -1.20 -7.38 4.64
C TYR A 67 -2.62 -7.62 5.14
N ARG A 68 -2.74 -8.21 6.34
CA ARG A 68 -4.01 -8.26 7.05
C ARG A 68 -4.33 -6.93 7.71
N ASN A 69 -5.49 -6.38 7.38
CA ASN A 69 -6.12 -5.19 7.95
C ASN A 69 -5.36 -3.86 7.76
N LEU A 70 -4.17 -3.83 7.16
CA LEU A 70 -3.39 -2.59 6.99
C LEU A 70 -4.17 -1.53 6.21
N ALA A 71 -4.82 -1.94 5.12
CA ALA A 71 -5.64 -1.05 4.30
C ALA A 71 -6.87 -0.46 5.03
N ARG A 72 -7.24 -0.93 6.24
CA ARG A 72 -8.29 -0.28 7.06
C ARG A 72 -7.80 1.00 7.74
N ILE A 73 -6.49 1.19 7.84
CA ILE A 73 -5.89 2.33 8.53
C ILE A 73 -5.08 3.22 7.60
N SER A 74 -5.08 2.94 6.28
CA SER A 74 -4.22 3.60 5.29
C SER A 74 -4.30 5.12 5.35
N THR A 75 -5.51 5.69 5.36
CA THR A 75 -5.72 7.14 5.51
C THR A 75 -5.04 7.71 6.75
N SER A 76 -5.08 6.98 7.86
CA SER A 76 -4.49 7.42 9.12
C SER A 76 -2.95 7.37 9.15
N LEU A 77 -2.32 6.71 8.16
CA LEU A 77 -0.86 6.69 7.97
C LEU A 77 -0.37 7.98 7.30
N PHE A 78 -1.25 8.71 6.59
CA PHE A 78 -0.92 9.97 5.93
C PHE A 78 -0.95 11.18 6.87
N VAL A 79 -1.25 11.02 8.16
CA VAL A 79 -1.20 12.13 9.11
C VAL A 79 0.23 12.68 9.20
N GLY A 80 0.42 13.96 8.83
CA GLY A 80 1.73 14.59 8.75
C GLY A 80 2.49 14.32 7.44
N ALA A 81 1.87 13.68 6.45
CA ALA A 81 2.50 13.40 5.17
C ALA A 81 2.61 14.65 4.29
N THR A 82 3.78 14.86 3.70
CA THR A 82 4.06 15.91 2.70
C THR A 82 3.99 15.39 1.27
N ASP A 83 4.30 14.11 1.09
CA ASP A 83 4.20 13.40 -0.17
C ASP A 83 3.96 11.90 0.13
N GLY A 84 3.54 11.16 -0.89
CA GLY A 84 3.36 9.72 -0.79
C GLY A 84 2.27 9.19 -1.68
N VAL A 85 2.28 7.87 -1.81
CA VAL A 85 1.22 7.13 -2.47
C VAL A 85 1.15 5.74 -1.86
N LEU A 86 -0.08 5.27 -1.60
CA LEU A 86 -0.35 3.88 -1.29
C LEU A 86 -1.24 3.29 -2.37
N VAL A 87 -0.81 2.18 -2.95
CA VAL A 87 -1.51 1.40 -3.96
C VAL A 87 -2.04 0.16 -3.29
N ILE A 88 -3.37 -0.02 -3.34
CA ILE A 88 -4.06 -1.03 -2.56
C ILE A 88 -4.99 -1.83 -3.46
N SER A 89 -4.89 -3.15 -3.41
CA SER A 89 -5.82 -4.05 -4.09
C SER A 89 -6.21 -5.22 -3.20
N SER A 90 -7.33 -5.88 -3.50
CA SER A 90 -7.72 -7.08 -2.77
C SER A 90 -8.23 -8.22 -3.62
N VAL A 91 -8.10 -9.38 -2.99
CA VAL A 91 -8.51 -10.69 -3.47
C VAL A 91 -9.82 -11.15 -2.85
N ASP A 92 -10.38 -10.41 -1.89
CA ASP A 92 -11.59 -10.84 -1.16
C ASP A 92 -12.90 -10.59 -1.91
N GLY A 93 -12.82 -9.92 -3.07
CA GLY A 93 -13.96 -9.65 -3.95
C GLY A 93 -14.96 -8.64 -3.37
N CYS A 94 -14.64 -7.99 -2.24
CA CYS A 94 -15.50 -6.98 -1.63
C CYS A 94 -15.28 -5.57 -2.23
N PHE A 95 -14.13 -5.35 -2.88
CA PHE A 95 -13.78 -4.12 -3.59
C PHE A 95 -12.66 -4.40 -4.60
N ASP A 96 -12.47 -3.45 -5.51
CA ASP A 96 -11.58 -3.57 -6.66
C ASP A 96 -10.12 -3.24 -6.29
N ALA A 97 -9.74 -1.97 -6.45
CA ALA A 97 -8.44 -1.44 -6.03
C ALA A 97 -8.55 0.08 -5.86
N TRP A 98 -7.58 0.70 -5.20
CA TRP A 98 -7.49 2.16 -5.17
C TRP A 98 -6.07 2.65 -5.00
N VAL A 99 -5.86 3.90 -5.38
CA VAL A 99 -4.62 4.64 -5.15
C VAL A 99 -4.93 5.80 -4.20
N GLU A 100 -4.21 5.87 -3.09
CA GLU A 100 -4.39 6.88 -2.05
C GLU A 100 -3.17 7.79 -2.00
N ARG A 101 -3.40 9.11 -1.96
CA ARG A 101 -2.35 10.14 -1.95
C ARG A 101 -2.67 11.21 -0.90
N PRO A 102 -1.68 11.88 -0.29
CA PRO A 102 -1.94 12.91 0.70
C PRO A 102 -2.53 14.16 0.03
N LEU A 103 -3.46 14.80 0.72
CA LEU A 103 -3.89 16.16 0.43
C LEU A 103 -3.04 17.15 1.22
N PRO A 104 -2.96 18.44 0.83
CA PRO A 104 -2.22 19.45 1.59
C PRO A 104 -2.61 19.54 3.07
N ALA A 105 -3.87 19.20 3.41
CA ALA A 105 -4.36 19.15 4.78
C ALA A 105 -3.63 18.11 5.66
N ALA A 106 -3.08 17.05 5.07
CA ALA A 106 -2.32 16.01 5.76
C ALA A 106 -1.08 16.58 6.47
N ALA A 107 -0.41 17.54 5.83
CA ALA A 107 0.79 18.20 6.35
C ALA A 107 0.48 19.41 7.26
N ALA A 108 -0.79 19.72 7.55
CA ALA A 108 -1.14 20.86 8.40
C ALA A 108 -0.50 20.75 9.80
N PRO A 109 -0.30 21.86 10.54
CA PRO A 109 0.23 21.82 11.90
C PRO A 109 -0.59 20.99 12.89
N ASP A 110 -1.91 20.96 12.70
CA ASP A 110 -2.86 20.16 13.47
C ASP A 110 -3.83 19.48 12.48
N PRO A 111 -3.38 18.41 11.79
CA PRO A 111 -4.15 17.76 10.76
C PRO A 111 -5.33 17.00 11.37
N THR A 112 -6.55 17.36 11.00
CA THR A 112 -7.74 16.55 11.33
C THR A 112 -7.72 15.26 10.52
N THR A 113 -8.31 14.17 11.01
CA THR A 113 -8.37 12.90 10.25
C THR A 113 -9.33 12.95 9.05
N ASP A 114 -10.20 13.95 9.00
CA ASP A 114 -11.22 14.07 7.96
C ASP A 114 -10.62 14.71 6.70
N ALA A 115 -10.67 13.97 5.59
CA ALA A 115 -10.23 14.40 4.25
C ALA A 115 -8.75 14.83 4.15
N ILE A 116 -7.84 14.01 4.68
CA ILE A 116 -6.38 14.21 4.50
C ILE A 116 -5.80 13.45 3.31
N THR A 117 -6.61 12.63 2.63
CA THR A 117 -6.18 11.90 1.44
C THR A 117 -7.18 12.04 0.31
N SER A 118 -6.67 11.96 -0.92
CA SER A 118 -7.48 11.68 -2.10
C SER A 118 -7.43 10.18 -2.37
N ILE A 119 -8.60 9.58 -2.62
CA ILE A 119 -8.73 8.17 -2.98
C ILE A 119 -9.24 8.09 -4.42
N GLU A 120 -8.43 7.50 -5.28
CA GLU A 120 -8.77 7.16 -6.66
C GLU A 120 -9.17 5.69 -6.72
N ALA A 121 -10.47 5.41 -6.80
CA ALA A 121 -10.98 4.06 -6.95
C ALA A 121 -10.76 3.57 -8.39
N VAL A 122 -10.21 2.36 -8.53
CA VAL A 122 -9.94 1.72 -9.82
C VAL A 122 -10.85 0.52 -9.96
N ASP A 123 -11.73 0.55 -10.96
CA ASP A 123 -12.55 -0.60 -11.35
C ASP A 123 -11.66 -1.64 -12.06
N LEU A 124 -11.50 -2.81 -11.44
CA LEU A 124 -10.62 -3.86 -11.96
C LEU A 124 -11.15 -4.52 -13.23
N GLU A 125 -12.47 -4.54 -13.48
CA GLU A 125 -12.99 -5.02 -14.77
C GLU A 125 -12.69 -4.01 -15.88
N ALA A 126 -12.88 -2.72 -15.62
CA ALA A 126 -12.55 -1.66 -16.58
C ALA A 126 -11.05 -1.68 -16.89
N PHE A 127 -10.21 -1.75 -15.86
CA PHE A 127 -8.77 -1.91 -15.99
C PHE A 127 -8.40 -3.18 -16.78
N ALA A 128 -8.99 -4.34 -16.47
CA ALA A 128 -8.70 -5.56 -17.21
C ALA A 128 -9.05 -5.48 -18.71
N ARG A 129 -10.11 -4.74 -19.07
CA ARG A 129 -10.45 -4.48 -20.49
C ARG A 129 -9.41 -3.58 -21.16
N GLU A 130 -8.96 -2.53 -20.48
CA GLU A 130 -7.96 -1.58 -21.00
C GLU A 130 -6.61 -2.25 -21.26
N TYR A 131 -6.22 -3.24 -20.44
CA TYR A 131 -4.94 -3.94 -20.53
C TYR A 131 -5.03 -5.29 -21.29
N ASP A 132 -6.08 -5.51 -22.08
CA ASP A 132 -6.29 -6.73 -22.88
C ASP A 132 -6.23 -8.05 -22.08
N LEU A 133 -6.63 -8.02 -20.80
CA LEU A 133 -6.64 -9.19 -19.91
C LEU A 133 -7.95 -9.98 -19.97
N GLY A 134 -8.95 -9.45 -20.70
CA GLY A 134 -10.31 -9.98 -20.73
C GLY A 134 -11.03 -9.79 -19.39
N VAL A 135 -12.32 -10.16 -19.36
CA VAL A 135 -13.14 -10.03 -18.15
C VAL A 135 -13.67 -11.40 -17.76
N GLN A 136 -13.44 -11.79 -16.50
CA GLN A 136 -14.08 -12.92 -15.85
C GLN A 136 -15.04 -12.40 -14.79
N ARG A 137 -16.26 -12.92 -14.77
CA ARG A 137 -17.25 -12.58 -13.73
C ARG A 137 -17.34 -13.71 -12.73
N PHE A 138 -17.33 -13.37 -11.45
CA PHE A 138 -17.39 -14.36 -10.37
C PHE A 138 -18.56 -15.35 -10.53
N GLU A 139 -19.73 -14.88 -10.95
CA GLU A 139 -20.93 -15.70 -11.14
C GLU A 139 -20.88 -16.61 -12.38
N ALA A 140 -20.00 -16.33 -13.34
CA ALA A 140 -19.94 -17.00 -14.64
C ALA A 140 -18.72 -17.92 -14.79
N SER A 141 -17.81 -17.94 -13.80
CA SER A 141 -16.55 -18.68 -13.84
C SER A 141 -16.47 -19.64 -12.67
N THR A 142 -15.68 -20.70 -12.78
CA THR A 142 -15.35 -21.49 -11.59
C THR A 142 -14.52 -20.63 -10.61
N PRO A 143 -14.59 -20.88 -9.29
CA PRO A 143 -13.81 -20.11 -8.32
C PRO A 143 -12.31 -20.09 -8.61
N GLY A 144 -11.77 -21.19 -9.16
CA GLY A 144 -10.35 -21.27 -9.53
C GLY A 144 -9.99 -20.42 -10.74
N GLU A 145 -10.86 -20.37 -11.75
CA GLU A 145 -10.65 -19.52 -12.95
C GLU A 145 -10.74 -18.04 -12.60
N TYR A 146 -11.74 -17.65 -11.80
CA TYR A 146 -11.87 -16.27 -11.34
C TYR A 146 -10.66 -15.84 -10.52
N ALA A 147 -10.22 -16.65 -9.56
CA ALA A 147 -9.05 -16.35 -8.74
C ALA A 147 -7.77 -16.24 -9.57
N ALA A 148 -7.59 -17.09 -10.59
CA ALA A 148 -6.45 -17.01 -11.49
C ALA A 148 -6.45 -15.73 -12.34
N TRP A 149 -7.61 -15.35 -12.89
CA TRP A 149 -7.79 -14.10 -13.61
C TRP A 149 -7.55 -12.89 -12.72
N GLN A 150 -8.18 -12.83 -11.54
CA GLN A 150 -8.02 -11.74 -10.58
C GLN A 150 -6.54 -11.57 -10.21
N LYS A 151 -5.83 -12.66 -9.92
CA LYS A 151 -4.38 -12.61 -9.64
C LYS A 151 -3.57 -12.02 -10.79
N GLN A 152 -3.93 -12.31 -12.04
CA GLN A 152 -3.28 -11.74 -13.21
C GLN A 152 -3.57 -10.24 -13.34
N VAL A 153 -4.83 -9.83 -13.17
CA VAL A 153 -5.25 -8.41 -13.19
C VAL A 153 -4.51 -7.63 -12.11
N LEU A 154 -4.48 -8.13 -10.87
CA LEU A 154 -3.79 -7.48 -9.75
C LEU A 154 -2.29 -7.35 -9.98
N ARG A 155 -1.65 -8.36 -10.59
CA ARG A 155 -0.23 -8.27 -10.94
C ARG A 155 0.04 -7.15 -11.94
N VAL A 156 -0.82 -6.97 -12.93
CA VAL A 156 -0.68 -5.89 -13.92
C VAL A 156 -1.01 -4.54 -13.29
N PHE A 157 -2.03 -4.48 -12.44
CA PHE A 157 -2.37 -3.29 -11.66
C PHE A 157 -1.19 -2.80 -10.81
N HIS A 158 -0.59 -3.67 -10.00
CA HIS A 158 0.57 -3.31 -9.19
C HIS A 158 1.79 -2.95 -10.04
N ARG A 159 1.98 -3.59 -11.20
CA ARG A 159 3.04 -3.17 -12.13
C ARG A 159 2.83 -1.76 -12.71
N GLU A 160 1.58 -1.37 -12.94
CA GLU A 160 1.23 -0.07 -13.50
C GLU A 160 1.30 1.04 -12.44
N PHE A 161 0.75 0.77 -11.25
CA PHE A 161 0.50 1.82 -10.25
C PHE A 161 1.52 1.85 -9.12
N ASP A 162 2.20 0.75 -8.79
CA ASP A 162 3.18 0.76 -7.69
C ASP A 162 4.25 1.81 -7.97
N PRO A 163 4.51 2.71 -7.02
CA PRO A 163 5.47 3.77 -7.25
C PRO A 163 6.88 3.18 -7.39
N GLU A 164 7.66 3.78 -8.28
CA GLU A 164 9.12 3.67 -8.18
C GLU A 164 9.54 4.24 -6.83
N LEU A 165 10.40 3.52 -6.10
CA LEU A 165 10.94 4.03 -4.85
C LEU A 165 11.75 5.31 -5.15
N PRO A 166 11.64 6.33 -4.29
CA PRO A 166 12.44 7.54 -4.40
C PRO A 166 13.92 7.22 -4.64
N SER A 167 14.52 7.81 -5.68
CA SER A 167 15.90 7.52 -6.12
C SER A 167 16.98 7.84 -5.07
N ASN A 168 16.64 8.55 -3.99
CA ASN A 168 17.49 8.77 -2.82
C ASN A 168 17.57 7.55 -1.87
N LEU A 169 16.76 6.51 -2.11
CA LEU A 169 16.79 5.24 -1.36
C LEU A 169 17.69 4.18 -1.98
N THR A 170 18.27 4.39 -3.16
CA THR A 170 19.23 3.44 -3.77
C THR A 170 20.62 3.55 -3.12
N GLY A 171 20.66 3.50 -1.78
CA GLY A 171 21.88 3.28 -1.00
C GLY A 171 22.15 1.78 -0.83
N PRO A 172 23.37 1.38 -0.42
CA PRO A 172 23.81 -0.02 -0.36
C PRO A 172 23.00 -0.94 0.58
N ASP A 173 22.01 -0.40 1.30
CA ASP A 173 21.08 -1.14 2.18
C ASP A 173 19.77 -1.54 1.47
N PHE A 174 19.59 -1.18 0.19
CA PHE A 174 18.37 -1.41 -0.60
C PHE A 174 18.63 -2.10 -1.96
N GLU A 175 19.86 -2.59 -2.21
CA GLU A 175 20.20 -3.51 -3.31
C GLU A 175 20.24 -4.97 -2.85
#